data_AF-A0A6G2KB55-F1
#
_entry.id   AF-A0A6G2KB55-F1
#
_cell.length_a   1.000
_cell.length_b   1.000
_cell.length_c   1.000
_cell.angle_alpha   90.00
_cell.angle_beta   90.00
_cell.angle_gamma   90.00
#
_symmetry.space_group_name_H-M   'P 1'
#
loop_
_entity.id
_entity.type
_entity.pdbx_description
1 polymer ?
#
loop_
_entity_poly.entity_id
_entity_poly.type
_entity_poly.pdbx_seq_one_letter_code
_entity_poly.pdbx_strand_id
1 'polypeptide(L)'
;MEGRLNINVSAVDYDKVSRALIHQLTLLEEMVHDYDRFVVTDSQFALGWHFFVASVDRSLILKLKDQMGPAFDTLKGKGDDKKFLDWLESRIKNQVPRFKLAIKEEMESSKYGLF
;
A
#
# COMPACT_ATOMS: atom_id res chain seq x y z
N MET A 1 -15.33 3.78 -7.59
CA MET A 1 -13.86 3.97 -7.61
C MET A 1 -13.39 5.12 -6.70
N GLU A 2 -14.27 5.99 -6.17
CA GLU A 2 -13.87 7.14 -5.33
C GLU A 2 -13.60 6.82 -3.84
N GLY A 3 -13.77 5.57 -3.39
CA GLY A 3 -13.59 5.20 -1.98
C GLY A 3 -12.33 4.40 -1.65
N ARG A 4 -11.51 4.02 -2.64
CA ARG A 4 -10.39 3.09 -2.43
C ARG A 4 -9.08 3.66 -2.99
N LEU A 5 -8.00 3.41 -2.27
CA LEU A 5 -6.63 3.61 -2.74
C LEU A 5 -6.14 2.31 -3.39
N ASN A 6 -5.75 2.39 -4.67
CA ASN A 6 -5.14 1.26 -5.38
C ASN A 6 -3.63 1.41 -5.39
N ILE A 7 -2.94 0.44 -4.79
CA ILE A 7 -1.49 0.38 -4.68
C ILE A 7 -0.99 -0.73 -5.62
N ASN A 8 -0.22 -0.35 -6.62
CA ASN A 8 0.52 -1.28 -7.44
C ASN A 8 1.73 -1.78 -6.65
N VAL A 9 1.87 -3.10 -6.59
CA VAL A 9 2.97 -3.78 -5.92
C VAL A 9 3.81 -4.49 -6.97
N SER A 10 5.11 -4.20 -6.98
CA SER A 10 6.10 -4.93 -7.76
C SER A 10 7.03 -5.67 -6.81
N ALA A 11 7.16 -6.98 -6.92
CA ALA A 11 7.92 -7.82 -5.98
C ALA A 11 8.80 -8.84 -6.70
N VAL A 12 10.01 -9.09 -6.19
CA VAL A 12 10.84 -10.21 -6.69
C VAL A 12 10.41 -11.57 -6.11
N ASP A 13 9.81 -11.57 -4.93
CA ASP A 13 9.31 -12.76 -4.21
C ASP A 13 7.85 -12.48 -3.81
N TYR A 14 6.91 -12.97 -4.63
CA TYR A 14 5.49 -12.72 -4.42
C TYR A 14 5.01 -13.27 -3.08
N ASP A 15 5.39 -14.50 -2.74
CA ASP A 15 4.87 -15.20 -1.57
C ASP A 15 5.28 -14.52 -0.26
N LYS A 16 6.49 -13.95 -0.20
CA LYS A 16 6.94 -13.20 0.98
C LYS A 16 6.31 -11.80 1.04
N VAL A 17 6.31 -11.08 -0.08
CA VAL A 17 5.83 -9.69 -0.11
C VAL A 17 4.32 -9.64 0.09
N SER A 18 3.55 -10.51 -0.57
CA SER A 18 2.09 -10.57 -0.41
C SER A 18 1.70 -10.93 1.02
N ARG A 19 2.34 -11.93 1.65
CA ARG A 19 2.08 -12.28 3.05
C ARG A 19 2.37 -11.15 4.01
N ALA A 20 3.52 -10.50 3.89
CA ALA A 20 3.87 -9.38 4.79
C ALA A 20 2.91 -8.20 4.61
N LEU A 21 2.52 -7.90 3.37
CA LEU A 21 1.56 -6.86 3.06
C LEU A 21 0.17 -7.17 3.63
N ILE A 22 -0.34 -8.37 3.38
CA ILE A 22 -1.64 -8.84 3.91
C ILE A 22 -1.61 -8.81 5.43
N HIS A 23 -0.57 -9.37 6.05
CA HIS A 23 -0.44 -9.39 7.51
C HIS A 23 -0.45 -7.97 8.10
N GLN A 24 0.33 -7.05 7.52
CA GLN A 24 0.38 -5.67 8.01
C GLN A 24 -0.96 -4.93 7.85
N LEU A 25 -1.70 -5.19 6.76
CA LEU A 25 -3.02 -4.61 6.56
C LEU A 25 -4.06 -5.23 7.50
N THR A 26 -3.99 -6.54 7.77
CA THR A 26 -4.84 -7.20 8.78
C THR A 26 -4.59 -6.65 10.19
N LEU A 27 -3.33 -6.43 10.57
CA LEU A 27 -3.01 -5.78 11.86
C LEU A 27 -3.59 -4.37 11.95
N LEU A 28 -3.62 -3.64 10.83
CA LEU A 28 -4.26 -2.33 10.78
C LEU A 28 -5.78 -2.43 10.98
N GLU A 29 -6.44 -3.34 10.26
CA GLU A 29 -7.88 -3.62 10.43
C GLU A 29 -8.24 -3.95 11.89
N GLU A 30 -7.44 -4.81 12.52
CA GLU A 30 -7.59 -5.16 13.94
C GLU A 30 -7.42 -3.96 14.86
N MET A 31 -6.39 -3.13 14.64
CA MET A 31 -6.10 -1.96 15.45
C MET A 31 -7.23 -0.93 15.43
N VAL A 32 -7.96 -0.83 14.32
CA VAL A 32 -9.05 0.16 14.14
C VAL A 32 -10.44 -0.47 14.17
N HIS A 33 -10.52 -1.75 14.57
CA HIS A 33 -11.75 -2.55 14.64
C HIS A 33 -12.61 -2.46 13.36
N ASP A 34 -11.98 -2.58 12.19
CA ASP A 34 -12.65 -2.48 10.90
C ASP A 34 -12.08 -3.49 9.89
N TYR A 35 -12.86 -4.51 9.58
CA TYR A 35 -12.44 -5.69 8.81
C TYR A 35 -12.92 -5.65 7.36
N ASP A 36 -12.31 -6.48 6.51
CA ASP A 36 -12.65 -6.62 5.08
C ASP A 36 -12.50 -5.30 4.29
N ARG A 37 -11.52 -4.49 4.68
CA ARG A 37 -11.22 -3.16 4.11
C ARG A 37 -10.13 -3.18 3.06
N PHE A 38 -9.41 -4.28 2.87
CA PHE A 38 -8.52 -4.43 1.72
C PHE A 38 -8.77 -5.70 0.93
N VAL A 39 -8.34 -5.68 -0.34
CA VAL A 39 -8.30 -6.85 -1.20
C VAL A 39 -7.00 -6.82 -1.99
N VAL A 40 -6.43 -8.00 -2.21
CA VAL A 40 -5.21 -8.18 -3.00
C VAL A 40 -5.56 -9.03 -4.22
N THR A 41 -5.16 -8.57 -5.41
CA THR A 41 -5.40 -9.32 -6.65
C THR A 41 -4.39 -10.46 -6.81
N ASP A 42 -4.70 -11.37 -7.72
CA ASP A 42 -3.72 -12.35 -8.21
C ASP A 42 -2.49 -11.66 -8.81
N SER A 43 -1.36 -12.38 -8.75
CA SER A 43 -0.10 -11.94 -9.30
C SER A 43 0.01 -12.20 -10.81
N GLN A 44 0.60 -11.24 -11.52
CA GLN A 44 1.10 -11.42 -12.88
C GLN A 44 2.63 -11.39 -12.88
N PHE A 45 3.26 -12.41 -13.44
CA PHE A 45 4.72 -12.50 -13.52
C PHE A 45 5.25 -12.00 -14.86
N ALA A 46 6.19 -11.06 -14.84
CA ALA A 46 6.88 -10.56 -16.02
C ALA A 46 8.28 -10.02 -15.67
N LEU A 47 9.25 -10.26 -16.55
CA LEU A 47 10.62 -9.71 -16.44
C LEU A 47 11.32 -9.99 -15.09
N GLY A 48 11.03 -11.13 -14.44
CA GLY A 48 11.60 -11.46 -13.12
C GLY A 48 10.92 -10.77 -11.95
N TRP A 49 9.77 -10.14 -12.16
CA TRP A 49 8.96 -9.47 -11.15
C TRP A 49 7.53 -10.00 -11.15
N HIS A 50 6.93 -9.94 -9.98
CA HIS A 50 5.51 -10.15 -9.75
C HIS A 50 4.82 -8.80 -9.59
N PHE A 51 3.71 -8.63 -10.31
CA PHE A 51 2.88 -7.43 -10.29
C PHE A 51 1.49 -7.78 -9.79
N PHE A 52 0.99 -7.02 -8.82
CA PHE A 52 -0.36 -7.19 -8.28
C PHE A 52 -0.85 -5.87 -7.67
N VAL A 53 -2.14 -5.80 -7.36
CA VAL A 53 -2.76 -4.61 -6.77
C VAL A 53 -3.25 -4.94 -5.37
N ALA A 54 -2.90 -4.09 -4.41
CA ALA A 54 -3.58 -4.00 -3.13
C ALA A 54 -4.55 -2.81 -3.18
N SER A 55 -5.84 -3.09 -3.08
CA SER A 55 -6.88 -2.07 -3.02
C SER A 55 -7.31 -1.91 -1.58
N VAL A 56 -7.13 -0.72 -0.99
CA VAL A 56 -7.41 -0.43 0.42
C VAL A 56 -8.53 0.61 0.51
N ASP A 57 -9.50 0.41 1.38
CA ASP A 57 -10.53 1.41 1.65
C ASP A 57 -9.93 2.67 2.29
N ARG A 58 -10.31 3.86 1.81
CA ARG A 58 -9.81 5.13 2.35
C ARG A 58 -10.25 5.33 3.80
N SER A 59 -11.34 4.71 4.24
CA SER A 59 -11.75 4.74 5.65
C SER A 59 -10.65 4.21 6.57
N LEU A 60 -9.91 3.19 6.13
CA LEU A 60 -8.82 2.58 6.91
C LEU A 60 -7.63 3.54 7.07
N ILE A 61 -7.37 4.35 6.04
CA ILE A 61 -6.33 5.38 6.05
C ILE A 61 -6.69 6.50 7.03
N LEU A 62 -7.94 6.97 6.99
CA LEU A 62 -8.44 8.00 7.90
C LEU A 62 -8.40 7.51 9.36
N LYS A 63 -8.81 6.28 9.62
CA LYS A 63 -8.74 5.69 10.97
C LYS A 63 -7.30 5.53 11.46
N LEU A 64 -6.36 5.14 10.58
CA LEU A 64 -4.93 5.13 10.93
C LEU A 64 -4.45 6.51 11.34
N LYS A 65 -4.81 7.54 10.56
CA LYS A 65 -4.45 8.93 10.82
C LYS A 65 -4.99 9.39 12.18
N ASP A 66 -6.24 9.10 12.47
CA ASP A 66 -6.85 9.43 13.76
C ASP A 66 -6.14 8.72 14.92
N GLN A 67 -5.80 7.43 14.75
CA GLN A 67 -5.09 6.64 15.76
C GLN A 67 -3.65 7.11 16.01
N MET A 68 -2.94 7.54 14.95
CA MET A 68 -1.56 8.06 15.06
C MET A 68 -1.51 9.53 15.49
N GLY A 69 -2.58 10.28 15.25
CA GLY A 69 -2.65 11.71 15.52
C GLY A 69 -1.51 12.49 14.85
N PRO A 70 -0.85 13.43 15.55
CA PRO A 70 0.20 14.28 14.98
C PRO A 70 1.39 13.50 14.39
N ALA A 71 1.64 12.27 14.84
CA ALA A 71 2.72 11.45 14.30
C ALA A 71 2.48 11.12 12.82
N PHE A 72 1.22 11.01 12.38
CA PHE A 72 0.88 10.79 10.98
C PHE A 72 1.37 11.93 10.09
N ASP A 73 1.37 13.16 10.61
CA ASP A 73 1.78 14.33 9.83
C ASP A 73 3.28 14.41 9.56
N THR A 74 4.06 13.65 10.32
CA THR A 74 5.51 13.54 10.14
C THR A 74 5.93 12.52 9.08
N LEU A 75 5.00 11.68 8.61
CA LEU A 75 5.22 10.71 7.53
C LEU A 75 5.55 11.42 6.21
N LYS A 76 6.35 10.77 5.37
CA LYS A 76 6.74 11.35 4.07
C LYS A 76 5.57 11.31 3.09
N GLY A 77 5.53 12.31 2.21
CA GLY A 77 4.55 12.38 1.13
C GLY A 77 3.47 13.44 1.34
N LYS A 78 2.93 13.94 0.22
CA LYS A 78 1.88 14.97 0.22
C LYS A 78 0.51 14.32 0.21
N GLY A 79 -0.30 14.60 1.23
CA GLY A 79 -1.65 14.05 1.38
C GLY A 79 -1.66 12.68 2.06
N ASP A 80 -2.85 12.27 2.49
CA ASP A 80 -3.04 11.09 3.35
C ASP A 80 -2.64 9.78 2.64
N ASP A 81 -2.89 9.66 1.33
CA ASP A 81 -2.56 8.45 0.57
C ASP A 81 -1.05 8.21 0.46
N LYS A 82 -0.26 9.27 0.24
CA LYS A 82 1.19 9.15 0.13
C LYS A 82 1.84 8.88 1.48
N LYS A 83 1.32 9.52 2.53
CA LYS A 83 1.73 9.24 3.92
C LYS A 83 1.40 7.80 4.32
N PHE A 84 0.24 7.30 3.94
CA PHE A 84 -0.12 5.90 4.13
C PHE A 84 0.82 4.96 3.38
N LEU A 85 1.17 5.27 2.14
CA LEU A 85 2.13 4.47 1.36
C LEU A 85 3.50 4.41 2.04
N ASP A 86 4.03 5.54 2.51
CA ASP A 86 5.29 5.62 3.27
C ASP A 86 5.22 4.81 4.56
N TRP A 87 4.12 4.93 5.32
CA TRP A 87 3.88 4.13 6.51
C TRP A 87 3.88 2.63 6.18
N LEU A 88 3.14 2.20 5.17
CA LEU A 88 3.01 0.79 4.79
C LEU A 88 4.35 0.22 4.36
N GLU A 89 5.09 0.94 3.50
CA GLU A 89 6.43 0.56 3.08
C GLU A 89 7.37 0.45 4.27
N SER A 90 7.34 1.41 5.20
CA SER A 90 8.19 1.41 6.39
C SER A 90 7.98 0.19 7.30
N ARG A 91 6.75 -0.35 7.33
CA ARG A 91 6.38 -1.50 8.17
C ARG A 91 6.86 -2.83 7.59
N ILE A 92 6.87 -2.96 6.27
CA ILE A 92 7.23 -4.23 5.62
C ILE A 92 8.68 -4.26 5.10
N LYS A 93 9.34 -3.12 4.88
CA LYS A 93 10.64 -3.04 4.20
C LYS A 93 11.77 -3.87 4.78
N ASN A 94 11.76 -4.12 6.10
CA ASN A 94 12.79 -4.90 6.78
C ASN A 94 12.45 -6.39 6.87
N GLN A 95 11.26 -6.79 6.43
CA GLN A 95 10.74 -8.15 6.56
C GLN A 95 10.80 -8.93 5.24
N VAL A 96 10.91 -8.23 4.10
CA VAL A 96 10.77 -8.82 2.78
C VAL A 96 11.89 -8.41 1.83
N PRO A 97 12.20 -9.23 0.80
CA PRO A 97 13.15 -8.88 -0.24
C PRO A 97 12.63 -7.72 -1.11
N ARG A 98 13.42 -7.34 -2.12
CA ARG A 98 13.18 -6.18 -3.00
C ARG A 98 11.73 -6.10 -3.53
N PHE A 99 11.04 -5.01 -3.20
CA PHE A 99 9.70 -4.68 -3.69
C PHE A 99 9.59 -3.16 -3.93
N LYS A 100 8.51 -2.74 -4.58
CA LYS A 100 8.14 -1.34 -4.79
C LYS A 100 6.62 -1.19 -4.66
N LEU A 101 6.19 -0.13 -3.98
CA LEU A 101 4.80 0.30 -3.92
C LEU A 101 4.63 1.60 -4.73
N ALA A 102 3.50 1.74 -5.43
CA ALA A 102 3.16 2.96 -6.16
C ALA A 102 1.64 3.14 -6.20
N ILE A 103 1.16 4.37 -6.09
CA ILE A 103 -0.27 4.66 -6.24
C ILE A 103 -0.63 4.59 -7.73
N LYS A 104 -1.72 3.88 -8.07
CA LYS A 104 -2.08 3.58 -9.46
C LYS A 104 -2.19 4.83 -10.37
N GLU A 105 -2.74 5.92 -9.85
CA GLU A 105 -2.87 7.20 -10.58
C GLU A 105 -1.53 7.79 -11.03
N GLU A 106 -0.45 7.57 -10.26
CA GLU A 106 0.88 8.05 -10.61
C GLU A 106 1.52 7.25 -11.76
N MET A 107 1.14 5.98 -11.91
CA MET A 107 1.66 5.12 -12.97
C MET A 107 1.04 5.46 -14.32
N GLU A 108 -0.22 5.91 -14.36
CA GLU A 108 -0.84 6.42 -15.57
C GLU A 108 -0.21 7.75 -15.98
N SER A 109 0.06 8.66 -15.03
CA SER A 109 0.78 9.91 -15.30
C SER A 109 2.21 9.68 -15.82
N SER A 110 2.91 8.66 -15.30
CA SER A 110 4.27 8.33 -15.74
C SER A 110 4.33 7.73 -17.14
N LYS A 111 3.24 7.10 -17.61
CA LYS A 111 3.13 6.59 -18.99
C LYS A 111 3.16 7.72 -20.03
N TYR A 112 2.85 8.96 -19.62
CA TYR A 112 2.81 10.14 -20.49
C TYR A 112 3.99 11.09 -20.32
N GLY A 113 5.01 10.75 -19.53
CA GLY A 113 6.31 11.44 -19.54
C GLY A 113 6.25 12.96 -19.31
N LEU A 114 5.48 13.42 -18.31
CA LEU A 114 5.55 14.81 -17.88
C LEU A 114 6.43 14.91 -16.62
N PHE A 115 7.72 15.15 -16.84
CA PHE A 115 8.66 15.72 -15.86
C PHE A 115 9.03 17.14 -16.31
#